data_AF-A0A535D2C6-F1
#
_entry.id   AF-A0A535D2C6-F1
#
_cell.length_a   1.000
_cell.length_b   1.000
_cell.length_c   1.000
_cell.angle_alpha   90.00
_cell.angle_beta   90.00
_cell.angle_gamma   90.00
#
_symmetry.space_group_name_H-M   'P 1'
#
loop_
_entity.id
_entity.type
_entity.pdbx_description
1 polymer ?
#
loop_
_entity_poly.entity_id
_entity_poly.type
_entity_poly.pdbx_seq_one_letter_code
_entity_poly.pdbx_strand_id
1 'polypeptide(L)' 'CPASLPGGLTPGELLAAAHALGREPRVRAADITEVDANADVNGMTVRLAAAAFMWFCSGIAARGGRPQP' A
#
# COMPACT_ATOMS: atom_id res chain seq x y z
N CYS A 1 10.33 -6.00 -14.16
CA CYS A 1 10.95 -4.71 -13.80
C CYS A 1 12.41 -4.94 -13.37
N PRO A 2 13.35 -4.02 -13.68
CA PRO A 2 14.77 -4.19 -13.36
C PRO A 2 15.08 -4.26 -11.84
N ALA A 3 14.18 -3.76 -10.99
CA ALA A 3 14.29 -3.83 -9.53
C ALA A 3 13.59 -5.04 -8.87
N SER A 4 13.05 -5.97 -9.65
CA SER A 4 12.42 -7.19 -9.12
C SER A 4 13.49 -8.20 -8.69
N LEU A 5 14.00 -8.04 -7.46
CA LEU A 5 15.05 -8.86 -6.86
C LEU A 5 14.51 -9.70 -5.68
N PRO A 6 15.11 -10.86 -5.38
CA PRO A 6 14.77 -11.63 -4.18
C PRO A 6 15.13 -10.88 -2.89
N GLY A 7 14.48 -11.24 -1.77
CA GLY A 7 14.75 -10.68 -0.44
C GLY A 7 13.96 -9.41 -0.09
N GLY A 8 12.96 -9.03 -0.89
CA GLY A 8 12.05 -7.94 -0.60
C GLY A 8 10.99 -8.28 0.46
N LEU A 9 10.13 -7.29 0.75
CA LEU A 9 8.98 -7.46 1.64
C LEU A 9 8.00 -8.51 1.11
N THR A 10 7.43 -9.28 2.02
CA THR A 10 6.27 -10.12 1.73
C THR A 10 5.01 -9.26 1.55
N PRO A 11 3.96 -9.78 0.87
CA PRO A 11 2.68 -9.09 0.76
C PRO A 11 2.08 -8.72 2.12
N GLY A 12 2.18 -9.61 3.12
CA GLY A 12 1.64 -9.36 4.46
C GLY A 12 2.34 -8.20 5.18
N GLU A 13 3.67 -8.12 5.07
CA GLU A 13 4.45 -7.01 5.64
C GLU A 13 4.11 -5.68 4.97
N LEU A 14 3.96 -5.66 3.64
CA LEU A 14 3.54 -4.47 2.91
C LEU A 14 2.16 -3.99 3.36
N LEU A 15 1.18 -4.89 3.48
CA LEU A 15 -0.19 -4.53 3.89
C LEU A 15 -0.22 -4.02 5.34
N ALA A 16 0.50 -4.68 6.26
CA ALA A 16 0.61 -4.23 7.64
C ALA A 16 1.25 -2.83 7.74
N ALA A 17 2.32 -2.58 6.97
CA ALA A 17 2.96 -1.27 6.90
C ALA A 17 2.02 -0.21 6.31
N ALA A 18 1.28 -0.53 5.24
CA ALA A 18 0.30 0.39 4.65
C ALA A 18 -0.77 0.81 5.67
N HIS A 19 -1.32 -0.13 6.44
CA HIS A 19 -2.28 0.20 7.49
C HIS A 19 -1.66 1.03 8.62
N ALA A 20 -0.45 0.70 9.07
CA ALA A 20 0.26 1.49 10.08
C ALA A 20 0.49 2.94 9.61
N LEU A 21 0.95 3.13 8.36
CA LEU A 21 1.11 4.45 7.74
C LEU A 21 -0.23 5.18 7.60
N GLY A 22 -1.29 4.45 7.26
CA GLY A 22 -2.64 4.97 7.21
C GLY A 22 -3.09 5.53 8.57
N ARG A 23 -2.72 4.89 9.68
CA ARG A 23 -3.06 5.34 11.04
C ARG A 23 -2.23 6.53 11.53
N GLU A 24 -1.03 6.73 11.01
CA GLU A 24 -0.10 7.77 11.46
C GLU A 24 -0.57 9.19 11.06
N PRO A 25 -0.94 10.07 12.00
CA PRO A 25 -1.48 11.40 11.68
C PRO A 25 -0.53 12.31 10.91
N ARG A 26 0.79 12.09 11.01
CA ARG A 26 1.80 12.85 10.25
C ARG A 26 1.84 12.49 8.77
N VAL A 27 1.34 11.32 8.37
CA VAL A 27 1.27 10.93 6.95
C VAL A 27 0.09 11.63 6.30
N ARG A 28 0.39 12.47 5.30
CA ARG A 28 -0.58 13.30 4.57
C ARG A 28 -0.97 12.69 3.22
N ALA A 29 -0.06 11.95 2.60
CA ALA A 29 -0.26 11.29 1.32
C ALA A 29 0.68 10.08 1.20
N ALA A 30 0.37 9.17 0.28
CA ALA A 30 1.20 8.04 -0.10
C ALA A 30 0.94 7.69 -1.57
N ASP A 31 1.99 7.33 -2.30
CA ASP A 31 1.91 6.90 -3.70
C ASP A 31 2.32 5.44 -3.84
N ILE A 32 1.66 4.72 -4.75
CA ILE A 32 2.02 3.35 -5.15
C ILE A 32 2.56 3.44 -6.57
N THR A 33 3.87 3.21 -6.72
CA THR A 33 4.59 3.33 -8.00
C THR A 33 5.10 1.98 -8.48
N GLU A 34 5.70 1.95 -9.67
CA GLU A 34 6.36 0.76 -10.26
C GLU A 34 5.43 -0.44 -10.54
N VAL A 35 4.11 -0.22 -10.63
CA VAL A 35 3.14 -1.24 -11.05
C VAL A 35 3.06 -1.27 -12.58
N ASP A 36 3.71 -2.25 -13.20
CA ASP A 36 3.59 -2.54 -14.63
C ASP A 36 2.55 -3.64 -14.86
N ALA A 37 1.36 -3.26 -15.35
CA ALA A 37 0.28 -4.20 -15.63
C ALA A 37 0.57 -5.16 -16.79
N ASN A 38 1.45 -4.78 -17.74
CA ASN A 38 1.78 -5.64 -18.89
C ASN A 38 2.79 -6.74 -18.50
N ALA A 39 3.63 -6.47 -17.50
CA ALA A 39 4.58 -7.44 -16.95
C ALA A 39 3.97 -8.28 -15.80
N ASP A 40 2.73 -8.00 -15.39
CA ASP A 40 2.11 -8.62 -14.23
C ASP A 40 1.58 -10.03 -14.53
N VAL A 41 1.98 -11.00 -13.73
CA VAL A 41 1.53 -12.38 -13.88
C VAL A 41 0.17 -12.51 -13.19
N ASN A 42 -0.89 -12.79 -13.96
CA ASN A 42 -2.25 -12.97 -13.46
C ASN A 42 -2.83 -11.78 -12.66
N GLY A 43 -2.29 -10.59 -12.86
CA GLY A 43 -2.72 -9.38 -12.15
C GLY A 43 -2.37 -9.39 -10.66
N MET A 44 -1.37 -10.18 -10.23
CA MET A 44 -0.99 -10.30 -8.83
C MET A 44 -0.49 -8.97 -8.25
N THR A 45 0.37 -8.27 -8.97
CA THR A 45 0.95 -6.98 -8.56
C THR A 45 -0.12 -5.90 -8.49
N VAL A 46 -1.02 -5.85 -9.49
CA VAL A 46 -2.13 -4.90 -9.53
C VAL A 46 -3.10 -5.14 -8.36
N ARG A 47 -3.44 -6.41 -8.06
CA ARG A 47 -4.28 -6.74 -6.90
C ARG A 47 -3.61 -6.41 -5.58
N LEU A 48 -2.30 -6.64 -5.45
CA LEU A 48 -1.55 -6.29 -4.25
C LEU A 48 -1.48 -4.77 -4.05
N ALA A 49 -1.28 -4.00 -5.13
CA ALA A 49 -1.34 -2.53 -5.10
C ALA A 49 -2.71 -2.02 -4.65
N ALA A 50 -3.80 -2.57 -5.21
CA ALA A 50 -5.16 -2.25 -4.78
C ALA A 50 -5.41 -2.62 -3.31
N ALA A 51 -4.91 -3.78 -2.86
CA ALA A 51 -5.00 -4.18 -1.46
C ALA A 51 -4.22 -3.22 -0.54
N ALA A 52 -3.00 -2.83 -0.91
CA ALA A 52 -2.19 -1.88 -0.14
C ALA A 52 -2.89 -0.51 0.00
N PHE A 53 -3.50 -0.02 -1.09
CA PHE A 53 -4.35 1.17 -1.04
C PHE A 53 -5.51 1.02 -0.04
N MET A 54 -6.24 -0.08 -0.09
CA MET A 54 -7.35 -0.34 0.83
C MET A 54 -6.90 -0.47 2.30
N TRP A 55 -5.73 -1.08 2.55
CA TRP A 55 -5.15 -1.17 3.89
C TRP A 55 -4.69 0.19 4.42
N PHE A 56 -4.11 1.03 3.57
CA PHE A 56 -3.81 2.42 3.91
C PHE A 56 -5.08 3.21 4.25
N CYS A 57 -6.13 3.12 3.42
CA CYS A 57 -7.42 3.74 3.68
C CYS A 57 -8.07 3.23 4.98
N SER A 58 -7.98 1.94 5.27
CA SER A 58 -8.51 1.39 6.54
C SER A 58 -7.75 1.93 7.75
N GLY A 59 -6.45 2.17 7.61
CA GLY A 59 -5.64 2.86 8.62
C GLY A 59 -6.10 4.29 8.85
N ILE A 60 -6.36 5.03 7.76
CA ILE A 60 -6.91 6.40 7.83
C ILE A 60 -8.26 6.41 8.53
N ALA A 61 -9.17 5.52 8.14
CA ALA A 61 -10.50 5.42 8.73
C ALA A 61 -10.45 5.10 10.24
N ALA A 62 -9.39 4.45 10.70
CA ALA A 62 -9.18 4.12 12.09
C ALA A 62 -8.50 5.24 12.92
N ARG A 63 -8.24 6.43 12.32
CA ARG A 63 -7.87 7.65 13.05
C ARG A 63 -9.12 8.13 13.80
N GLY A 64 -9.11 8.09 15.13
CA GLY A 64 -10.26 8.43 15.98
C GLY A 64 -10.67 9.91 16.03
N GLY A 65 -10.47 10.68 14.96
CA GLY A 65 -10.81 12.10 14.88
C GLY A 65 -11.38 12.46 13.50
N ARG A 66 -12.34 13.40 13.46
CA ARG A 66 -12.87 13.94 12.19
C ARG A 66 -11.72 14.32 11.26
N PRO A 67 -11.78 13.99 9.95
CA PRO A 67 -10.82 14.49 8.98
C PRO A 67 -10.70 16.01 9.13
N GLN A 68 -9.49 16.49 9.38
CA GLN A 68 -9.18 17.92 9.31
C GLN A 68 -9.22 18.30 7.82
N PRO A 69 -10.03 19.31 7.43
CA PRO A 69 -10.14 19.75 6.04
C PRO A 69 -8.80 20.25 5.49
#